data_AF-A0A6N1VMC9-F1
#
_entry.id   AF-A0A6N1VMC9-F1
#
_cell.length_a   1.000
_cell.length_b   1.000
_cell.length_c   1.000
_cell.angle_alpha   90.00
_cell.angle_beta   90.00
_cell.angle_gamma   90.00
#
_symmetry.space_group_name_H-M   'P 1'
#
loop_
_entity.id
_entity.type
_entity.pdbx_description
1 polymer ?
#
loop_
_entity_poly.entity_id
_entity_poly.type
_entity_poly.pdbx_seq_one_letter_code
_entity_poly.pdbx_strand_id
1 'polypeptide(L)'
;MKELVDRFSDALWEPGKHRISCIAFLLEIHEIMILKGLSEFDDHLVDVLISEFRKKNNRNATINRKLSALYKLLKKAERAGMVKRLPSYVRLPEKNGRIRFFTLDEESRFFEAMRERNEDHYRLCVFLVDTGARVGEALGLKWGDVTRDRATFWITKSGRSRTIPMTARASDAVFSQMKPVGPFADVEYPRFLYDWNAVKKKVGLEKDKQIVPHILRHTCASRLVQAGIDLRRVQSFLGHQTIQMTLRYAHLATNDLDQCVMALENFTAQDRQDADSPVTQLLAAE
;
A
#
# COMPACT_ATOMS: atom_id res chain seq x y z
N MET A 1 -6.53 32.38 1.95
CA MET A 1 -6.70 30.90 1.88
C MET A 1 -7.98 30.49 1.16
N LYS A 2 -9.17 30.86 1.65
CA LYS A 2 -10.46 30.47 1.02
C LYS A 2 -10.52 30.75 -0.48
N GLU A 3 -10.14 31.95 -0.90
CA GLU A 3 -10.04 32.31 -2.32
C GLU A 3 -9.17 31.33 -3.14
N LEU A 4 -8.02 30.91 -2.61
CA LEU A 4 -7.15 29.95 -3.29
C LEU A 4 -7.83 28.57 -3.42
N VAL A 5 -8.54 28.14 -2.38
CA VAL A 5 -9.28 26.86 -2.38
C VAL A 5 -10.38 26.90 -3.45
N ASP A 6 -11.18 27.96 -3.46
CA ASP A 6 -12.29 28.13 -4.40
C ASP A 6 -11.75 28.17 -5.84
N ARG A 7 -10.64 28.87 -6.07
CA ARG A 7 -10.04 29.04 -7.39
C ARG A 7 -9.35 27.78 -7.94
N PHE A 8 -8.68 26.99 -7.09
CA PHE A 8 -7.78 25.93 -7.55
C PHE A 8 -8.22 24.50 -7.21
N SER A 9 -9.23 24.30 -6.35
CA SER A 9 -9.59 22.95 -5.90
C SER A 9 -10.02 22.01 -7.02
N ASP A 10 -10.82 22.49 -7.98
CA ASP A 10 -11.29 21.69 -9.13
C ASP A 10 -10.15 21.31 -10.07
N ALA A 11 -9.18 22.20 -10.26
CA ALA A 11 -8.02 21.95 -11.10
C ALA A 11 -6.99 21.00 -10.44
N LEU A 12 -6.98 20.91 -9.11
CA LEU A 12 -5.97 20.14 -8.36
C LEU A 12 -6.40 18.72 -8.02
N TRP A 13 -7.69 18.49 -7.82
CA TRP A 13 -8.22 17.21 -7.38
C TRP A 13 -9.49 16.86 -8.14
N GLU A 14 -9.48 15.69 -8.76
CA GLU A 14 -10.66 15.13 -9.42
C GLU A 14 -11.81 14.90 -8.41
N PRO A 15 -13.07 14.95 -8.85
CA PRO A 15 -14.21 14.67 -7.99
C PRO A 15 -14.10 13.32 -7.27
N GLY A 16 -14.32 13.31 -5.96
CA GLY A 16 -14.32 12.09 -5.16
C GLY A 16 -13.87 12.28 -3.71
N LYS A 17 -13.81 11.17 -2.95
CA LYS A 17 -13.48 11.16 -1.51
C LYS A 17 -12.13 11.84 -1.19
N HIS A 18 -11.15 11.69 -2.08
CA HIS A 18 -9.83 12.31 -1.90
C HIS A 18 -9.91 13.83 -1.96
N ARG A 19 -10.62 14.41 -2.94
CA ARG A 19 -10.86 15.85 -3.04
C ARG A 19 -11.56 16.37 -1.79
N ILE A 20 -12.63 15.71 -1.36
CA ILE A 20 -13.39 16.09 -0.16
C ILE A 20 -12.47 16.14 1.07
N SER A 21 -11.59 15.14 1.23
CA SER A 21 -10.64 15.09 2.34
C SER A 21 -9.62 16.25 2.28
N CYS A 22 -9.06 16.53 1.10
CA CYS A 22 -8.13 17.63 0.91
C CYS A 22 -8.79 18.98 1.21
N ILE A 23 -10.00 19.22 0.71
CA ILE A 23 -10.77 20.44 0.97
C ILE A 23 -11.05 20.57 2.47
N ALA A 24 -11.51 19.51 3.14
CA ALA A 24 -11.75 19.54 4.58
C ALA A 24 -10.47 19.90 5.38
N PHE A 25 -9.30 19.39 4.98
CA PHE A 25 -8.03 19.78 5.60
C PHE A 25 -7.71 21.27 5.39
N LEU A 26 -7.93 21.79 4.18
CA LEU A 26 -7.67 23.19 3.86
C LEU A 26 -8.63 24.14 4.59
N LEU A 27 -9.88 23.75 4.77
CA LEU A 27 -10.86 24.51 5.54
C LEU A 27 -10.49 24.57 7.03
N GLU A 28 -10.08 23.44 7.61
CA GLU A 28 -9.59 23.45 9.00
C GLU A 28 -8.32 24.31 9.17
N ILE A 29 -7.39 24.25 8.21
CA ILE A 29 -6.22 25.14 8.20
C ILE A 29 -6.65 26.60 8.13
N HIS A 30 -7.62 26.92 7.26
CA HIS A 30 -8.14 28.28 7.13
C HIS A 30 -8.76 28.80 8.42
N GLU A 31 -9.52 27.97 9.13
CA GLU A 31 -10.10 28.29 10.42
C GLU A 31 -9.01 28.60 11.46
N ILE A 32 -7.96 27.76 11.54
CA ILE A 32 -6.82 28.02 12.45
C ILE A 32 -6.13 29.34 12.10
N MET A 33 -5.94 29.64 10.80
CA MET A 33 -5.36 30.92 10.38
C MET A 33 -6.18 32.11 10.87
N ILE A 34 -7.51 32.06 10.74
CA ILE A 34 -8.41 33.12 11.22
C ILE A 34 -8.28 33.28 12.74
N LEU A 35 -8.38 32.18 13.49
CA LEU A 35 -8.35 32.20 14.96
C LEU A 35 -7.00 32.68 15.53
N LYS A 36 -5.91 32.53 14.78
CA LYS A 36 -4.56 32.95 15.18
C LYS A 36 -4.11 34.27 14.55
N GLY A 37 -4.96 34.91 13.73
CA GLY A 37 -4.62 36.16 13.05
C GLY A 37 -3.50 36.02 12.01
N LEU A 38 -3.37 34.85 11.38
CA LEU A 38 -2.33 34.56 10.39
C LEU A 38 -2.83 34.88 8.98
N SER A 39 -2.15 35.79 8.29
CA SER A 39 -2.46 36.19 6.90
C SER A 39 -1.41 35.72 5.89
N GLU A 40 -0.17 35.52 6.33
CA GLU A 40 0.96 35.16 5.47
C GLU A 40 1.19 33.65 5.37
N PHE A 41 1.79 33.21 4.25
CA PHE A 41 2.15 31.82 3.99
C PHE A 41 3.65 31.61 4.18
N ASP A 42 4.13 31.83 5.40
CA ASP A 42 5.54 31.76 5.79
C ASP A 42 5.83 30.55 6.69
N ASP A 43 7.07 30.45 7.17
CA ASP A 43 7.51 29.37 8.05
C ASP A 43 6.78 29.41 9.40
N HIS A 44 6.44 30.62 9.88
CA HIS A 44 5.69 30.82 11.12
C HIS A 44 4.30 30.18 11.05
N LEU A 45 3.60 30.31 9.92
CA LEU A 45 2.32 29.61 9.70
C LEU A 45 2.47 28.10 9.89
N VAL A 46 3.51 27.50 9.33
CA VAL A 46 3.73 26.04 9.40
C VAL A 46 3.93 25.59 10.85
N ASP A 47 4.72 26.33 11.62
CA ASP A 47 4.97 26.04 13.03
C ASP A 47 3.71 26.15 13.89
N VAL A 48 2.90 27.20 13.67
CA VAL A 48 1.61 27.36 14.36
C VAL A 48 0.67 26.21 14.01
N LEU A 49 0.55 25.83 12.74
CA LEU A 49 -0.29 24.72 12.32
C LEU A 49 0.14 23.40 12.97
N ILE A 50 1.45 23.10 12.99
CA ILE A 50 1.96 21.90 13.65
C ILE A 50 1.63 21.91 15.14
N SER A 51 1.81 23.04 15.82
CA SER A 51 1.49 23.21 17.23
C SER A 51 0.00 22.97 17.51
N GLU A 52 -0.89 23.60 16.74
CA GLU A 52 -2.34 23.46 16.90
C GLU A 52 -2.82 22.04 16.57
N PHE A 53 -2.29 21.40 15.53
CA PHE A 53 -2.64 20.01 15.26
C PHE A 53 -2.15 19.03 16.33
N ARG A 54 -1.01 19.30 16.97
CA ARG A 54 -0.55 18.52 18.13
C ARG A 54 -1.47 18.69 19.33
N LYS A 55 -1.96 19.91 19.60
CA LYS A 55 -2.97 20.16 20.64
C LYS A 55 -4.27 19.41 20.38
N LYS A 56 -4.64 19.22 19.11
CA LYS A 56 -5.75 18.36 18.69
C LYS A 56 -5.43 16.85 18.70
N ASN A 57 -4.30 16.43 19.24
CA ASN A 57 -3.83 15.03 19.28
C ASN A 57 -3.68 14.37 17.89
N ASN A 58 -3.42 15.15 16.83
CA ASN A 58 -3.14 14.58 15.52
C ASN A 58 -1.79 13.88 15.51
N ARG A 59 -1.76 12.65 14.98
CA ARG A 59 -0.51 11.93 14.72
C ARG A 59 0.30 12.64 13.62
N ASN A 60 1.62 12.51 13.64
CA ASN A 60 2.51 13.10 12.62
C ASN A 60 2.08 12.74 11.18
N ALA A 61 1.63 11.51 10.93
CA ALA A 61 1.11 11.10 9.62
C ALA A 61 -0.13 11.91 9.19
N THR A 62 -1.03 12.22 10.13
CA THR A 62 -2.21 13.06 9.88
C THR A 62 -1.80 14.50 9.60
N ILE A 63 -0.86 15.05 10.38
CA ILE A 63 -0.31 16.40 10.18
C ILE A 63 0.34 16.51 8.80
N ASN A 64 1.21 15.56 8.45
CA ASN A 64 1.88 15.50 7.14
C ASN A 64 0.86 15.47 5.98
N ARG A 65 -0.27 14.77 6.11
CA ARG A 65 -1.32 14.74 5.08
C ARG A 65 -2.01 16.10 4.93
N LYS A 66 -2.33 16.77 6.03
CA LYS A 66 -2.92 18.12 6.01
C LYS A 66 -1.97 19.13 5.37
N LEU A 67 -0.71 19.13 5.79
CA LEU A 67 0.34 19.97 5.20
C LEU A 67 0.59 19.62 3.74
N SER A 68 0.53 18.36 3.33
CA SER A 68 0.67 17.99 1.91
C SER A 68 -0.44 18.58 1.03
N ALA A 69 -1.69 18.63 1.54
CA ALA A 69 -2.79 19.28 0.83
C ALA A 69 -2.56 20.79 0.70
N LEU A 70 -2.12 21.44 1.79
CA LEU A 70 -1.73 22.85 1.81
C LEU A 70 -0.63 23.15 0.78
N TYR A 71 0.47 22.40 0.81
CA TYR A 71 1.60 22.61 -0.10
C TYR A 71 1.21 22.42 -1.56
N LYS A 72 0.34 21.45 -1.87
CA LYS A 72 -0.17 21.26 -3.23
C LYS A 72 -0.97 22.47 -3.71
N LEU A 73 -1.79 23.06 -2.83
CA LEU A 73 -2.52 24.29 -3.11
C LEU A 73 -1.58 25.48 -3.31
N LEU A 74 -0.68 25.73 -2.36
CA LEU A 74 0.24 26.85 -2.41
C LEU A 74 1.17 26.78 -3.64
N LYS A 75 1.64 25.59 -4.02
CA LYS A 75 2.46 25.40 -5.22
C LYS A 75 1.71 25.75 -6.51
N LYS A 76 0.38 25.54 -6.55
CA LYS A 76 -0.45 25.98 -7.67
C LYS A 76 -0.65 27.49 -7.67
N ALA A 77 -0.85 28.07 -6.49
CA ALA A 77 -0.99 29.52 -6.32
C ALA A 77 0.30 30.29 -6.66
N GLU A 78 1.47 29.74 -6.31
CA GLU A 78 2.79 30.26 -6.68
C GLU A 78 2.95 30.29 -8.20
N ARG A 79 2.63 29.19 -8.90
CA ARG A 79 2.65 29.14 -10.37
C ARG A 79 1.67 30.12 -11.03
N ALA A 80 0.65 30.57 -10.31
CA ALA A 80 -0.30 31.58 -10.75
C ALA A 80 0.07 33.01 -10.30
N GLY A 81 1.23 33.20 -9.66
CA GLY A 81 1.72 34.50 -9.18
C GLY A 81 1.00 35.05 -7.94
N MET A 82 0.14 34.25 -7.29
CA MET A 82 -0.64 34.69 -6.12
C MET A 82 0.11 34.50 -4.79
N VAL A 83 1.15 33.68 -4.78
CA VAL A 83 2.03 33.46 -3.63
C VAL A 83 3.46 33.69 -4.09
N LYS A 84 4.18 34.57 -3.39
CA LYS A 84 5.56 34.96 -3.78
C LYS A 84 6.60 33.89 -3.46
N ARG A 85 6.42 33.18 -2.35
CA ARG A 85 7.37 32.19 -1.85
C ARG A 85 6.61 31.10 -1.10
N LEU A 86 6.99 29.84 -1.35
CA LEU A 86 6.52 28.72 -0.55
C LEU A 86 7.25 28.67 0.80
N PRO A 87 6.54 28.35 1.90
CA PRO A 87 7.20 28.09 3.16
C PRO A 87 8.12 26.86 3.06
N SER A 88 9.07 26.76 3.98
CA SER A 88 9.87 25.57 4.19
C SER A 88 9.02 24.50 4.88
N TYR A 89 9.17 23.26 4.43
CA TYR A 89 8.51 22.11 5.05
C TYR A 89 9.40 20.90 5.11
N VAL A 90 9.72 20.54 6.34
CA VAL A 90 10.30 19.25 6.67
C VAL A 90 9.17 18.33 7.09
N ARG A 91 9.06 17.20 6.39
CA ARG A 91 8.08 16.17 6.72
C ARG A 91 8.36 15.64 8.13
N LEU A 92 7.35 15.63 8.99
CA LEU A 92 7.49 15.13 10.36
C LEU A 92 7.78 13.64 10.36
N PRO A 93 8.66 13.14 11.25
CA PRO A 93 8.98 11.73 11.34
C PRO A 93 7.72 10.91 11.67
N GLU A 94 7.43 9.90 10.86
CA GLU A 94 6.33 8.98 11.09
C GLU A 94 6.88 7.71 11.74
N LYS A 95 6.34 7.33 12.91
CA LYS A 95 6.71 6.05 13.53
C LYS A 95 6.18 4.92 12.65
N ASN A 96 7.07 4.08 12.13
CA ASN A 96 6.68 2.79 11.54
C ASN A 96 6.21 1.89 12.69
N GLY A 97 4.89 1.80 12.88
CA GLY A 97 4.32 0.87 13.85
C GLY A 97 4.67 -0.58 13.49
N ARG A 98 4.71 -1.47 14.50
CA ARG A 98 4.82 -2.92 14.28
C ARG A 98 3.70 -3.35 13.34
N ILE A 99 4.04 -4.02 12.24
CA ILE A 99 3.04 -4.49 11.29
C ILE A 99 2.29 -5.65 11.92
N ARG A 100 0.96 -5.50 12.01
CA ARG A 100 0.05 -6.59 12.33
C ARG A 100 -0.28 -7.38 11.07
N PHE A 101 -0.16 -8.70 11.14
CA PHE A 101 -0.57 -9.65 10.12
C PHE A 101 -1.19 -10.87 10.79
N PHE A 102 -2.02 -11.64 10.09
CA PHE A 102 -2.66 -12.82 10.65
C PHE A 102 -1.65 -13.93 10.96
N THR A 103 -1.80 -14.55 12.13
CA THR A 103 -1.24 -15.89 12.36
C THR A 103 -2.01 -16.94 11.56
N LEU A 104 -1.46 -18.15 11.43
CA LEU A 104 -2.14 -19.25 10.72
C LEU A 104 -3.46 -19.63 11.40
N ASP A 105 -3.49 -19.71 12.74
CA ASP A 105 -4.71 -19.98 13.51
C ASP A 105 -5.78 -18.88 13.32
N GLU A 106 -5.38 -17.62 13.43
CA GLU A 106 -6.30 -16.50 13.24
C GLU A 106 -6.86 -16.45 11.82
N GLU A 107 -6.03 -16.68 10.79
CA GLU A 107 -6.50 -16.79 9.41
C GLU A 107 -7.53 -17.91 9.30
N SER A 108 -7.21 -19.11 9.79
CA SER A 108 -8.10 -20.26 9.70
C SER A 108 -9.46 -19.97 10.32
N ARG A 109 -9.50 -19.53 11.58
CA ARG A 109 -10.75 -19.22 12.30
C ARG A 109 -11.52 -18.07 11.64
N PHE A 110 -10.82 -17.03 11.20
CA PHE A 110 -11.46 -15.87 10.55
C PHE A 110 -12.07 -16.26 9.21
N PHE A 111 -11.36 -17.07 8.42
CA PHE A 111 -11.76 -17.47 7.09
C PHE A 111 -12.93 -18.46 7.13
N GLU A 112 -12.90 -19.43 8.04
CA GLU A 112 -14.03 -20.33 8.29
C GLU A 112 -15.29 -19.55 8.69
N ALA A 113 -15.17 -18.63 9.66
CA ALA A 113 -16.30 -17.79 10.08
C ALA A 113 -16.79 -16.84 8.96
N MET A 114 -15.90 -16.36 8.09
CA MET A 114 -16.28 -15.58 6.92
C MET A 114 -17.02 -16.44 5.90
N ARG A 115 -16.57 -17.67 5.67
CA ARG A 115 -17.20 -18.62 4.74
C ARG A 115 -18.63 -18.93 5.14
N GLU A 116 -18.85 -19.28 6.40
CA GLU A 116 -20.18 -19.52 6.97
C GLU A 116 -21.13 -18.33 6.81
N ARG A 117 -20.57 -17.12 6.83
CA ARG A 117 -21.34 -15.88 6.73
C ARG A 117 -21.64 -15.49 5.30
N ASN A 118 -20.64 -15.56 4.43
CA ASN A 118 -20.70 -15.12 3.04
C ASN A 118 -19.54 -15.72 2.24
N GLU A 119 -19.85 -16.70 1.38
CA GLU A 119 -18.87 -17.39 0.53
C GLU A 119 -18.13 -16.43 -0.41
N ASP A 120 -18.80 -15.43 -1.00
CA ASP A 120 -18.16 -14.45 -1.90
C ASP A 120 -17.09 -13.63 -1.16
N HIS A 121 -17.39 -13.21 0.07
CA HIS A 121 -16.44 -12.49 0.91
C HIS A 121 -15.28 -13.36 1.37
N TYR A 122 -15.53 -14.64 1.66
CA TYR A 122 -14.48 -15.60 1.97
C TYR A 122 -13.51 -15.76 0.78
N ARG A 123 -14.04 -15.96 -0.43
CA ARG A 123 -13.22 -16.09 -1.64
C ARG A 123 -12.40 -14.83 -1.91
N LEU A 124 -13.00 -13.65 -1.71
CA LEU A 124 -12.26 -12.39 -1.77
C LEU A 124 -11.13 -12.36 -0.73
N CYS A 125 -11.35 -12.84 0.50
CA CYS A 125 -10.29 -12.91 1.51
C CYS A 125 -9.13 -13.83 1.10
N VAL A 126 -9.43 -15.03 0.57
CA VAL A 126 -8.43 -15.98 0.06
C VAL A 126 -7.61 -15.36 -1.07
N PHE A 127 -8.29 -14.75 -2.04
CA PHE A 127 -7.62 -14.08 -3.15
C PHE A 127 -6.69 -12.98 -2.65
N LEU A 128 -7.17 -12.11 -1.76
CA LEU A 128 -6.39 -10.97 -1.25
C LEU A 128 -5.16 -11.39 -0.44
N VAL A 129 -5.25 -12.45 0.37
CA VAL A 129 -4.13 -12.89 1.23
C VAL A 129 -3.02 -13.57 0.43
N ASP A 130 -3.35 -14.20 -0.69
CA ASP A 130 -2.36 -14.92 -1.52
C ASP A 130 -1.79 -14.07 -2.66
N THR A 131 -2.56 -13.11 -3.16
CA THR A 131 -2.11 -12.19 -4.20
C THR A 131 -1.52 -10.90 -3.65
N GLY A 132 -1.82 -10.59 -2.39
CA GLY A 132 -1.52 -9.30 -1.78
C GLY A 132 -2.21 -8.14 -2.50
N ALA A 133 -3.24 -8.35 -3.31
CA ALA A 133 -3.95 -7.29 -4.01
C ALA A 133 -4.58 -6.28 -3.03
N ARG A 134 -4.77 -5.03 -3.48
CA ARG A 134 -5.64 -4.09 -2.74
C ARG A 134 -7.08 -4.53 -2.93
N VAL A 135 -7.94 -4.30 -1.93
CA VAL A 135 -9.37 -4.62 -2.04
C VAL A 135 -9.99 -3.98 -3.29
N GLY A 136 -9.74 -2.69 -3.54
CA GLY A 136 -10.24 -2.02 -4.74
C GLY A 136 -9.65 -2.54 -6.07
N GLU A 137 -8.42 -3.09 -6.06
CA GLU A 137 -7.88 -3.76 -7.25
C GLU A 137 -8.63 -5.07 -7.51
N ALA A 138 -8.87 -5.87 -6.46
CA ALA A 138 -9.60 -7.14 -6.58
C ALA A 138 -11.06 -6.93 -7.00
N LEU A 139 -11.77 -5.98 -6.40
CA LEU A 139 -13.16 -5.64 -6.75
C LEU A 139 -13.29 -5.09 -8.18
N GLY A 140 -12.21 -4.52 -8.72
CA GLY A 140 -12.18 -3.98 -10.08
C GLY A 140 -11.74 -4.97 -11.15
N LEU A 141 -11.39 -6.22 -10.80
CA LEU A 141 -10.94 -7.24 -11.76
C LEU A 141 -12.05 -7.63 -12.73
N LYS A 142 -11.68 -7.78 -14.00
CA LYS A 142 -12.51 -8.37 -15.06
C LYS A 142 -11.98 -9.75 -15.42
N TRP A 143 -12.79 -10.57 -16.09
CA TRP A 143 -12.36 -11.90 -16.54
C TRP A 143 -11.13 -11.87 -17.47
N GLY A 144 -10.99 -10.83 -18.29
CA GLY A 144 -9.80 -10.65 -19.14
C GLY A 144 -8.51 -10.33 -18.37
N ASP A 145 -8.60 -10.01 -17.07
CA ASP A 145 -7.45 -9.68 -16.23
C ASP A 145 -6.86 -10.92 -15.53
N VAL A 146 -7.55 -12.06 -15.57
CA VAL A 146 -7.20 -13.26 -14.81
C VAL A 146 -7.16 -14.50 -15.70
N THR A 147 -6.13 -15.32 -15.50
CA THR A 147 -6.02 -16.69 -16.00
C THR A 147 -5.99 -17.64 -14.81
N ARG A 148 -5.96 -18.96 -15.03
CA ARG A 148 -5.84 -19.94 -13.92
C ARG A 148 -4.53 -19.80 -13.14
N ASP A 149 -3.48 -19.30 -13.76
CA ASP A 149 -2.14 -19.19 -13.16
C ASP A 149 -1.75 -17.75 -12.77
N ARG A 150 -2.42 -16.72 -13.31
CA ARG A 150 -2.01 -15.32 -13.14
C ARG A 150 -3.17 -14.35 -12.96
N ALA A 151 -2.89 -13.26 -12.25
CA ALA A 151 -3.76 -12.09 -12.17
C ALA A 151 -2.99 -10.84 -12.57
N THR A 152 -3.62 -9.99 -13.39
CA THR A 152 -3.09 -8.71 -13.85
C THR A 152 -3.85 -7.57 -13.22
N PHE A 153 -3.12 -6.66 -12.57
CA PHE A 153 -3.67 -5.46 -11.97
C PHE A 153 -3.25 -4.24 -12.78
N TRP A 154 -4.21 -3.70 -13.53
CA TRP A 154 -4.01 -2.50 -14.34
C TRP A 154 -4.11 -1.24 -13.47
N ILE A 155 -3.12 -0.36 -13.58
CA ILE A 155 -3.13 0.98 -12.98
C ILE A 155 -2.67 1.97 -14.05
N THR A 156 -3.48 2.98 -14.39
CA THR A 156 -3.06 4.18 -15.17
C THR A 156 -3.76 5.41 -14.56
N LYS A 157 -3.13 6.56 -14.31
CA LYS A 157 -2.44 7.51 -15.23
C LYS A 157 -1.06 8.00 -14.70
N SER A 158 -0.47 7.30 -13.72
CA SER A 158 0.86 7.61 -13.14
C SER A 158 1.52 6.43 -12.40
N GLY A 159 1.05 5.19 -12.59
CA GLY A 159 1.54 3.99 -11.90
C GLY A 159 1.86 2.85 -12.87
N ARG A 160 2.65 1.87 -12.41
CA ARG A 160 3.01 0.67 -13.18
C ARG A 160 1.96 -0.43 -12.97
N SER A 161 1.50 -1.05 -14.06
CA SER A 161 0.74 -2.31 -14.01
C SER A 161 1.61 -3.45 -13.51
N ARG A 162 0.99 -4.52 -13.01
CA ARG A 162 1.71 -5.74 -12.62
C ARG A 162 0.89 -6.98 -12.90
N THR A 163 1.57 -8.04 -13.30
CA THR A 163 1.01 -9.39 -13.40
C THR A 163 1.74 -10.27 -12.40
N ILE A 164 1.00 -11.02 -11.60
CA ILE A 164 1.56 -11.93 -10.59
C ILE A 164 1.10 -13.36 -10.85
N PRO A 165 1.90 -14.37 -10.47
CA PRO A 165 1.43 -15.74 -10.38
C PRO A 165 0.44 -15.89 -9.20
N MET A 166 -0.49 -16.83 -9.33
CA MET A 166 -1.48 -17.17 -8.31
C MET A 166 -1.21 -18.55 -7.73
N THR A 167 -1.57 -18.72 -6.45
CA THR A 167 -1.66 -20.04 -5.82
C THR A 167 -2.88 -20.78 -6.35
N ALA A 168 -2.91 -22.11 -6.18
CA ALA A 168 -4.07 -22.92 -6.52
C ALA A 168 -5.34 -22.44 -5.79
N ARG A 169 -5.24 -22.16 -4.48
CA ARG A 169 -6.40 -21.68 -3.70
C ARG A 169 -6.89 -20.29 -4.13
N ALA A 170 -6.01 -19.39 -4.56
CA ALA A 170 -6.41 -18.09 -5.11
C ALA A 170 -7.11 -18.24 -6.46
N SER A 171 -6.62 -19.14 -7.32
CA SER A 171 -7.28 -19.52 -8.57
C SER A 171 -8.67 -20.11 -8.29
N ASP A 172 -8.80 -21.05 -7.37
CA ASP A 172 -10.09 -21.65 -7.04
C ASP A 172 -11.08 -20.63 -6.45
N ALA A 173 -10.59 -19.69 -5.64
CA ALA A 173 -11.41 -18.58 -5.14
C ALA A 173 -11.98 -17.71 -6.27
N VAL A 174 -11.26 -17.58 -7.39
CA VAL A 174 -11.70 -16.83 -8.58
C VAL A 174 -12.63 -17.66 -9.45
N PHE A 175 -12.28 -18.91 -9.74
CA PHE A 175 -12.93 -19.71 -10.79
C PHE A 175 -13.94 -20.76 -10.29
N SER A 176 -14.14 -20.90 -8.97
CA SER A 176 -15.19 -21.78 -8.41
C SER A 176 -16.60 -21.34 -8.78
N GLN A 177 -16.79 -20.07 -9.14
CA GLN A 177 -18.06 -19.56 -9.66
C GLN A 177 -17.82 -18.45 -10.66
N MET A 178 -18.38 -18.61 -11.86
CA MET A 178 -18.32 -17.58 -12.88
C MET A 178 -19.45 -16.56 -12.66
N LYS A 179 -19.08 -15.30 -12.51
CA LYS A 179 -19.96 -14.13 -12.35
C LYS A 179 -20.00 -13.34 -13.66
N PRO A 180 -21.00 -12.50 -13.93
CA PRO A 180 -21.14 -11.86 -15.25
C PRO A 180 -20.02 -10.89 -15.65
N VAL A 181 -19.54 -10.05 -14.72
CA VAL A 181 -18.62 -8.94 -15.05
C VAL A 181 -17.16 -9.29 -14.75
N GLY A 182 -16.92 -9.89 -13.58
CA GLY A 182 -15.59 -10.25 -13.12
C GLY A 182 -15.67 -11.02 -11.81
N PRO A 183 -14.54 -11.55 -11.31
CA PRO A 183 -14.53 -12.52 -10.21
C PRO A 183 -15.21 -12.04 -8.91
N PHE A 184 -15.12 -10.75 -8.62
CA PHE A 184 -15.63 -10.14 -7.38
C PHE A 184 -16.51 -8.91 -7.63
N ALA A 185 -17.06 -8.79 -8.84
CA ALA A 185 -17.74 -7.57 -9.28
C ALA A 185 -19.06 -7.28 -8.55
N ASP A 186 -19.69 -8.31 -7.98
CA ASP A 186 -20.90 -8.23 -7.17
C ASP A 186 -20.63 -8.00 -5.68
N VAL A 187 -19.36 -8.01 -5.26
CA VAL A 187 -18.99 -7.74 -3.87
C VAL A 187 -18.99 -6.24 -3.61
N GLU A 188 -20.01 -5.76 -2.92
CA GLU A 188 -20.07 -4.38 -2.47
C GLU A 188 -19.15 -4.15 -1.26
N TYR A 189 -18.18 -3.24 -1.39
CA TYR A 189 -17.23 -2.95 -0.33
C TYR A 189 -17.87 -2.58 1.04
N PRO A 190 -18.94 -1.77 1.12
CA PRO A 190 -19.62 -1.52 2.39
C PRO A 190 -20.18 -2.79 3.04
N ARG A 191 -20.75 -3.70 2.24
CA ARG A 191 -21.28 -4.97 2.73
C ARG A 191 -20.16 -5.91 3.17
N PHE A 192 -19.07 -5.97 2.42
CA PHE A 192 -17.85 -6.69 2.81
C PHE A 192 -17.29 -6.19 4.15
N LEU A 193 -17.23 -4.87 4.36
CA LEU A 193 -16.80 -4.30 5.64
C LEU A 193 -17.74 -4.62 6.80
N TYR A 194 -19.05 -4.60 6.54
CA TYR A 194 -20.03 -5.00 7.56
C TYR A 194 -19.82 -6.45 8.00
N ASP A 195 -19.67 -7.36 7.03
CA ASP A 195 -19.44 -8.78 7.30
C ASP A 195 -18.07 -9.03 7.94
N TRP A 196 -17.03 -8.32 7.50
CA TRP A 196 -15.70 -8.33 8.13
C TRP A 196 -15.77 -7.98 9.62
N ASN A 197 -16.48 -6.91 9.99
CA ASN A 197 -16.59 -6.48 11.38
C ASN A 197 -17.40 -7.48 12.23
N ALA A 198 -18.44 -8.07 11.65
CA ALA A 198 -19.22 -9.12 12.32
C ALA A 198 -18.38 -10.37 12.58
N VAL A 199 -17.61 -10.83 11.59
CA VAL A 199 -16.70 -11.98 11.71
C VAL A 199 -15.60 -11.69 12.72
N LYS A 200 -14.98 -10.51 12.62
CA LYS A 200 -13.96 -10.04 13.57
C LYS A 200 -14.44 -10.11 15.02
N LYS A 201 -15.69 -9.71 15.28
CA LYS A 201 -16.33 -9.85 16.60
C LYS A 201 -16.59 -11.30 16.97
N LYS A 202 -17.09 -12.12 16.05
CA LYS A 202 -17.37 -13.56 16.27
C LYS A 202 -16.11 -14.32 16.70
N VAL A 203 -14.95 -13.99 16.13
CA VAL A 203 -13.68 -14.68 16.43
C VAL A 203 -12.86 -14.02 17.55
N GLY A 204 -13.42 -13.05 18.27
CA GLY A 204 -12.80 -12.39 19.43
C GLY A 204 -11.65 -11.44 19.11
N LEU A 205 -11.62 -10.87 17.89
CA LEU A 205 -10.57 -9.96 17.42
C LEU A 205 -11.03 -8.49 17.33
N GLU A 206 -12.20 -8.15 17.85
CA GLU A 206 -12.81 -6.82 17.73
C GLU A 206 -11.99 -5.69 18.36
N LYS A 207 -11.25 -5.99 19.43
CA LYS A 207 -10.41 -5.02 20.14
C LYS A 207 -9.17 -4.60 19.36
N ASP A 208 -8.67 -5.44 18.46
CA ASP A 208 -7.50 -5.13 17.65
C ASP A 208 -7.90 -4.27 16.44
N LYS A 209 -7.65 -2.96 16.55
CA LYS A 209 -7.96 -1.97 15.51
C LYS A 209 -7.17 -2.18 14.20
N GLN A 210 -6.14 -3.03 14.19
CA GLN A 210 -5.34 -3.30 13.00
C GLN A 210 -5.88 -4.47 12.15
N ILE A 211 -6.80 -5.28 12.69
CA ILE A 211 -7.54 -6.30 11.92
C ILE A 211 -8.61 -5.62 11.04
N VAL A 212 -8.16 -5.04 9.93
CA VAL A 212 -8.96 -4.46 8.86
C VAL A 212 -8.58 -5.14 7.54
N PRO A 213 -9.39 -5.13 6.47
CA PRO A 213 -9.11 -5.94 5.27
C PRO A 213 -7.70 -5.81 4.67
N HIS A 214 -7.06 -4.64 4.83
CA HIS A 214 -5.68 -4.43 4.38
C HIS A 214 -4.66 -5.35 5.09
N ILE A 215 -5.01 -5.95 6.23
CA ILE A 215 -4.20 -6.96 6.91
C ILE A 215 -3.89 -8.14 6.01
N LEU A 216 -4.79 -8.54 5.11
CA LEU A 216 -4.57 -9.67 4.21
C LEU A 216 -3.33 -9.44 3.32
N ARG A 217 -3.16 -8.20 2.85
CA ARG A 217 -1.96 -7.79 2.12
C ARG A 217 -0.72 -7.71 3.02
N HIS A 218 -0.86 -7.28 4.27
CA HIS A 218 0.24 -7.33 5.23
C HIS A 218 0.67 -8.77 5.51
N THR A 219 -0.27 -9.71 5.62
CA THR A 219 -0.02 -11.15 5.78
C THR A 219 0.70 -11.72 4.58
N CYS A 220 0.26 -11.42 3.35
CA CYS A 220 0.96 -11.80 2.12
C CYS A 220 2.43 -11.36 2.15
N ALA A 221 2.66 -10.06 2.38
CA ALA A 221 3.99 -9.47 2.42
C ALA A 221 4.88 -10.10 3.51
N SER A 222 4.31 -10.30 4.70
CA SER A 222 5.02 -10.87 5.84
C SER A 222 5.44 -12.31 5.55
N ARG A 223 4.55 -13.13 4.98
CA ARG A 223 4.85 -14.51 4.59
C ARG A 223 5.94 -14.60 3.54
N LEU A 224 5.89 -13.76 2.50
CA LEU A 224 6.92 -13.75 1.46
C LEU A 224 8.29 -13.42 2.05
N VAL A 225 8.37 -12.40 2.93
CA VAL A 225 9.64 -12.02 3.56
C VAL A 225 10.12 -13.10 4.54
N GLN A 226 9.22 -13.69 5.33
CA GLN A 226 9.55 -14.81 6.23
C GLN A 226 10.02 -16.05 5.47
N ALA A 227 9.54 -16.26 4.25
CA ALA A 227 9.99 -17.32 3.35
C ALA A 227 11.33 -17.01 2.65
N GLY A 228 12.01 -15.91 3.02
CA GLY A 228 13.31 -15.54 2.46
C GLY A 228 13.25 -14.86 1.09
N ILE A 229 12.06 -14.49 0.60
CA ILE A 229 11.95 -13.75 -0.67
C ILE A 229 12.48 -12.34 -0.48
N ASP A 230 13.42 -11.95 -1.34
CA ASP A 230 14.05 -10.63 -1.27
C ASP A 230 13.03 -9.48 -1.42
N LEU A 231 13.34 -8.36 -0.76
CA LEU A 231 12.43 -7.22 -0.68
C LEU A 231 12.13 -6.59 -2.05
N ARG A 232 12.99 -6.75 -3.05
CA ARG A 232 12.75 -6.22 -4.40
C ARG A 232 11.70 -7.07 -5.13
N ARG A 233 11.78 -8.40 -5.03
CA ARG A 233 10.73 -9.30 -5.54
C ARG A 233 9.41 -9.08 -4.81
N VAL A 234 9.42 -8.93 -3.49
CA VAL A 234 8.21 -8.60 -2.71
C VAL A 234 7.62 -7.24 -3.12
N GLN A 235 8.47 -6.22 -3.35
CA GLN A 235 8.03 -4.91 -3.85
C GLN A 235 7.29 -5.03 -5.19
N SER A 236 7.87 -5.78 -6.13
CA SER A 236 7.29 -6.01 -7.46
C SER A 236 5.99 -6.79 -7.38
N PHE A 237 5.96 -7.89 -6.61
CA PHE A 237 4.77 -8.72 -6.40
C PHE A 237 3.60 -7.91 -5.86
N LEU A 238 3.85 -7.10 -4.82
CA LEU A 238 2.83 -6.27 -4.20
C LEU A 238 2.49 -5.02 -5.04
N GLY A 239 3.36 -4.56 -5.94
CA GLY A 239 3.18 -3.30 -6.65
C GLY A 239 3.36 -2.08 -5.75
N HIS A 240 4.38 -2.10 -4.89
CA HIS A 240 4.77 -0.96 -4.08
C HIS A 240 5.53 0.08 -4.92
N GLN A 241 5.05 1.32 -4.90
CA GLN A 241 5.64 2.42 -5.68
C GLN A 241 7.06 2.75 -5.23
N THR A 242 7.33 2.65 -3.92
CA THR A 242 8.66 2.89 -3.36
C THR A 242 9.09 1.72 -2.50
N ILE A 243 10.40 1.47 -2.44
CA ILE A 243 10.95 0.40 -1.63
C ILE A 243 10.70 0.62 -0.13
N GLN A 244 10.59 1.88 0.31
CA GLN A 244 10.23 2.25 1.68
C GLN A 244 8.91 1.64 2.14
N MET A 245 7.97 1.39 1.22
CA MET A 245 6.72 0.71 1.57
C MET A 245 6.97 -0.75 1.98
N THR A 246 7.90 -1.43 1.29
CA THR A 246 8.28 -2.83 1.54
C THR A 246 9.28 -2.96 2.70
N LEU A 247 10.17 -1.99 2.89
CA LEU A 247 11.14 -1.99 4.01
C LEU A 247 10.48 -2.09 5.39
N ARG A 248 9.19 -1.77 5.51
CA ARG A 248 8.44 -1.98 6.74
C ARG A 248 8.35 -3.46 7.16
N TYR A 249 8.52 -4.40 6.23
CA TYR A 249 8.55 -5.84 6.51
C TYR A 249 9.98 -6.38 6.70
N ALA A 250 11.02 -5.58 6.48
CA ALA A 250 12.41 -6.05 6.46
C ALA A 250 12.84 -6.74 7.77
N HIS A 251 12.28 -6.31 8.90
CA HIS A 251 12.53 -6.92 10.22
C HIS A 251 12.02 -8.36 10.35
N LEU A 252 11.24 -8.87 9.38
CA LEU A 252 10.77 -10.25 9.32
C LEU A 252 11.68 -11.14 8.46
N ALA A 253 12.67 -10.55 7.78
CA ALA A 253 13.60 -11.32 6.96
C ALA A 253 14.46 -12.21 7.86
N THR A 254 14.82 -13.38 7.36
CA THR A 254 15.82 -14.24 8.00
C THR A 254 17.18 -13.56 7.93
N ASN A 255 17.95 -13.61 9.01
CA ASN A 255 19.35 -13.14 9.05
C ASN A 255 20.32 -14.26 8.62
N ASP A 256 19.89 -15.14 7.73
CA ASP A 256 20.69 -16.27 7.26
C ASP A 256 21.76 -15.77 6.29
N LEU A 257 22.92 -15.38 6.86
CA LEU A 257 24.07 -14.90 6.12
C LEU A 257 24.86 -16.03 5.44
N ASP A 258 24.61 -17.29 5.81
CA ASP A 258 25.32 -18.44 5.23
C ASP A 258 24.99 -18.58 3.74
N GLN A 259 23.79 -18.15 3.33
CA GLN A 259 23.41 -18.04 1.91
C GLN A 259 24.31 -17.10 1.12
N CYS A 260 24.86 -16.05 1.74
CA CYS A 260 25.80 -15.15 1.07
C CYS A 260 27.13 -15.85 0.78
N VAL A 261 27.63 -16.66 1.73
CA VAL A 261 28.86 -17.44 1.55
C VAL A 261 28.66 -18.47 0.43
N MET A 262 27.61 -19.28 0.52
CA MET A 262 27.29 -20.28 -0.51
C MET A 262 27.16 -19.66 -1.90
N ALA A 263 26.54 -18.49 -2.02
CA ALA A 263 26.42 -17.78 -3.30
C ALA A 263 27.79 -17.38 -3.87
N LEU A 264 28.69 -16.82 -3.04
CA LEU A 264 30.04 -16.42 -3.48
C LEU A 264 30.93 -17.61 -3.84
N GLU A 265 30.84 -18.70 -3.07
CA GLU A 265 31.58 -19.93 -3.35
C GLU A 265 31.13 -20.57 -4.67
N ASN A 266 29.82 -20.58 -4.96
CA ASN A 266 29.29 -21.09 -6.22
C ASN A 266 29.82 -20.34 -7.45
N PHE A 267 29.99 -19.01 -7.36
CA PHE A 267 30.63 -18.23 -8.43
C PHE A 267 32.10 -18.64 -8.62
N THR A 268 32.82 -18.87 -7.52
CA THR A 268 34.22 -19.28 -7.57
C THR A 268 34.40 -20.68 -8.16
N ALA A 269 33.42 -21.58 -7.93
CA ALA A 269 33.40 -22.91 -8.50
C ALA A 269 33.04 -22.92 -10.01
N GLN A 270 32.10 -22.07 -10.43
CA GLN A 270 31.71 -21.92 -11.84
C GLN A 270 32.84 -21.31 -12.69
N ASP A 271 33.51 -20.27 -12.21
CA ASP A 271 34.65 -19.67 -12.92
C ASP A 271 35.81 -20.65 -13.12
N ARG A 272 36.03 -21.57 -12.16
CA ARG A 272 37.04 -22.63 -12.30
C ARG A 272 36.63 -23.69 -13.31
N GLN A 273 35.35 -24.07 -13.35
CA GLN A 273 34.85 -25.03 -14.33
C GLN A 273 34.84 -24.46 -15.75
N ASP A 274 34.59 -23.17 -15.92
CA ASP A 274 34.64 -22.49 -17.22
C ASP A 274 36.09 -22.25 -17.69
N ALA A 275 37.04 -22.05 -16.77
CA ALA A 275 38.47 -21.96 -17.08
C ALA A 275 39.09 -23.33 -17.46
N ASP A 276 38.62 -24.43 -16.87
CA ASP A 276 39.04 -25.80 -17.20
C ASP A 276 38.22 -26.43 -18.34
N SER A 277 37.30 -25.68 -18.96
CA SER A 277 36.58 -26.13 -20.15
C SER A 277 37.56 -26.35 -21.31
N PRO A 278 37.48 -27.49 -22.05
CA PRO A 278 38.34 -27.76 -23.20
C PRO A 278 38.32 -26.64 -24.24
N VAL A 279 37.19 -25.94 -24.37
CA VAL A 279 37.02 -24.81 -25.31
C VAL A 279 37.87 -23.61 -24.91
N THR A 280 37.96 -23.31 -23.62
CA THR A 280 38.73 -22.17 -23.08
C THR A 280 40.23 -22.46 -23.08
N GLN A 281 40.63 -23.71 -22.83
CA GLN A 281 42.02 -24.15 -22.93
C GLN A 281 42.54 -24.15 -24.39
N LEU A 282 41.68 -24.43 -25.37
CA LEU A 282 42.02 -24.34 -26.80
C LEU A 282 42.20 -22.89 -27.27
N LEU A 283 41.42 -21.94 -26.75
CA LEU A 283 41.52 -20.51 -27.11
C LEU A 283 42.70 -19.79 -26.44
N ALA A 284 43.25 -20.34 -25.35
CA ALA A 284 44.43 -19.78 -24.66
C ALA A 284 45.77 -20.34 -25.20
N ALA A 285 45.71 -21.28 -26.15
CA ALA A 285 46.87 -21.97 -26.74
C ALA A 285 47.25 -21.48 -28.16
N GLU A 286 46.59 -20.42 -28.67
CA GLU A 286 46.98 -19.66 -29.87
C GLU A 286 47.66 -18.33 -29.49
#